data_AF-A0A7U3YAV5-F1
#
_entry.id   AF-A0A7U3YAV5-F1
#
_cell.length_a   1.000
_cell.length_b   1.000
_cell.length_c   1.000
_cell.angle_alpha   90.00
_cell.angle_beta   90.00
_cell.angle_gamma   90.00
#
_symmetry.space_group_name_H-M   'P 1'
#
loop_
_entity.id
_entity.type
_entity.pdbx_description
1 polymer ?
#
loop_
_entity_poly.entity_id
_entity_poly.type
_entity_poly.pdbx_seq_one_letter_code
_entity_poly.pdbx_strand_id
1 'polypeptide(L)'
;MSPNLTLKHASSGINTDHKCLTIEDARYKLSLSMKIIIREGSAAKNFESLHPLISECSKKYCDSLMFCFDDAHPNDILNGHINLIVARAIEHGHGFFDVLKIACINPVLHYKIPVGLKNRRSC
;
A
#
# COMPACT_ATOMS: atom_id res chain seq x y z
N MET A 1 -15.68 -2.74 -7.46
CA MET A 1 -15.96 -3.00 -8.89
C MET A 1 -16.51 -4.41 -9.02
N SER A 2 -17.23 -4.74 -10.11
CA SER A 2 -17.56 -6.15 -10.36
C SER A 2 -16.28 -6.95 -10.68
N PRO A 3 -16.25 -8.27 -10.41
CA PRO A 3 -15.06 -9.09 -10.68
C PRO A 3 -14.61 -9.06 -12.15
N ASN A 4 -15.55 -9.06 -13.09
CA ASN A 4 -15.28 -9.00 -14.53
C ASN A 4 -14.64 -7.68 -14.95
N LEU A 5 -15.12 -6.55 -14.41
CA LEU A 5 -14.54 -5.25 -14.72
C LEU A 5 -13.12 -5.11 -14.14
N THR A 6 -12.92 -5.62 -12.93
CA THR A 6 -11.61 -5.65 -12.27
C THR A 6 -10.60 -6.46 -13.07
N LEU A 7 -10.99 -7.64 -13.57
CA LEU A 7 -10.15 -8.46 -14.43
C LEU A 7 -9.79 -7.72 -15.72
N LYS A 8 -10.77 -7.10 -16.39
CA LYS A 8 -10.53 -6.31 -17.60
C LYS A 8 -9.55 -5.16 -17.35
N HIS A 9 -9.66 -4.51 -16.20
CA HIS A 9 -8.79 -3.41 -15.78
C HIS A 9 -7.35 -3.88 -15.50
N ALA A 10 -7.19 -5.00 -14.78
CA ALA A 10 -5.87 -5.60 -14.54
C ALA A 10 -5.20 -6.02 -15.86
N SER A 11 -5.94 -6.66 -16.76
CA SER A 11 -5.46 -7.11 -18.06
C SER A 11 -5.09 -5.97 -19.02
N SER A 12 -5.55 -4.73 -18.78
CA SER A 12 -5.15 -3.57 -19.59
C SER A 12 -3.81 -2.96 -19.15
N GLY A 13 -3.08 -3.60 -18.23
CA GLY A 13 -1.79 -3.13 -17.72
C GLY A 13 -1.89 -2.20 -16.51
N ILE A 14 -3.10 -1.94 -16.00
CA ILE A 14 -3.28 -1.16 -14.77
C ILE A 14 -3.00 -2.08 -13.59
N ASN A 15 -2.01 -1.72 -12.78
CA ASN A 15 -1.42 -2.63 -11.81
C ASN A 15 -1.44 -2.10 -10.37
N THR A 16 -2.15 -1.02 -10.09
CA THR A 16 -2.32 -0.49 -8.73
C THR A 16 -3.75 -0.09 -8.45
N ASP A 17 -4.21 -0.23 -7.22
CA ASP A 17 -5.46 0.35 -6.74
C ASP A 17 -5.35 0.89 -5.32
N HIS A 18 -5.93 2.07 -5.10
CA HIS A 18 -6.05 2.75 -3.80
C HIS A 18 -7.51 3.06 -3.43
N LYS A 19 -8.48 2.58 -4.23
CA LYS A 19 -9.93 2.75 -3.99
C LYS A 19 -10.57 1.49 -3.40
N CYS A 20 -9.79 0.48 -3.03
CA CYS A 20 -10.28 -0.73 -2.39
C CYS A 20 -10.78 -0.43 -0.96
N LEU A 21 -11.93 -1.02 -0.60
CA LEU A 21 -12.59 -0.76 0.68
C LEU A 21 -12.66 -2.00 1.58
N THR A 22 -12.65 -3.19 0.99
CA THR A 22 -12.78 -4.47 1.72
C THR A 22 -11.59 -5.36 1.45
N ILE A 23 -11.26 -6.20 2.42
CA ILE A 23 -10.12 -7.10 2.33
C ILE A 23 -10.33 -8.17 1.24
N GLU A 24 -11.57 -8.59 0.98
CA GLU A 24 -11.92 -9.56 -0.06
C GLU A 24 -11.63 -9.00 -1.45
N ASP A 25 -12.03 -7.76 -1.72
CA ASP A 25 -11.75 -7.07 -2.98
C ASP A 25 -10.24 -6.84 -3.16
N ALA A 26 -9.54 -6.51 -2.07
CA ALA A 26 -8.08 -6.33 -2.09
C ALA A 26 -7.37 -7.65 -2.40
N ARG A 27 -7.75 -8.75 -1.74
CA ARG A 27 -7.20 -10.09 -2.00
C ARG A 27 -7.47 -10.56 -3.43
N TYR A 28 -8.64 -10.26 -3.98
CA TYR A 28 -8.96 -10.57 -5.38
C TYR A 28 -8.06 -9.78 -6.34
N LYS A 29 -7.86 -8.49 -6.14
CA LYS A 29 -6.93 -7.69 -6.96
C LYS A 29 -5.48 -8.13 -6.82
N LEU A 30 -5.06 -8.50 -5.61
CA LEU A 30 -3.73 -9.07 -5.35
C LEU A 30 -3.53 -10.41 -6.07
N SER A 31 -4.56 -11.25 -6.19
CA SER A 31 -4.46 -12.50 -6.95
C SER A 31 -4.29 -12.27 -8.46
N LEU A 32 -4.73 -11.11 -8.95
CA LEU A 32 -4.51 -10.62 -10.31
C LEU A 32 -3.18 -9.86 -10.48
N SER A 33 -2.26 -9.99 -9.52
CA SER A 33 -0.95 -9.30 -9.50
C SER A 33 -1.02 -7.76 -9.47
N MET A 34 -2.18 -7.18 -9.12
CA MET A 34 -2.25 -5.76 -8.82
C MET A 34 -1.63 -5.48 -7.45
N LYS A 35 -1.12 -4.27 -7.27
CA LYS A 35 -0.68 -3.74 -5.98
C LYS A 35 -1.82 -2.98 -5.30
N ILE A 36 -1.90 -3.10 -3.99
CA ILE A 36 -2.86 -2.37 -3.16
C ILE A 36 -2.13 -1.26 -2.42
N ILE A 37 -2.67 -0.05 -2.53
CA ILE A 37 -2.19 1.12 -1.81
C ILE A 37 -3.20 1.41 -0.70
N ILE A 38 -2.86 1.06 0.54
CA ILE A 38 -3.72 1.24 1.70
C ILE A 38 -3.75 2.73 2.05
N ARG A 39 -4.94 3.33 1.99
CA ARG A 39 -5.15 4.76 2.16
C ARG A 39 -5.60 5.11 3.58
N GLU A 40 -5.05 6.19 4.12
CA GLU A 40 -5.52 6.81 5.36
C GLU A 40 -5.56 8.35 5.25
N GLY A 41 -6.35 8.87 4.32
CA GLY A 41 -6.48 10.31 4.06
C GLY A 41 -7.53 11.01 4.91
N SER A 42 -7.79 12.28 4.59
CA SER A 42 -8.83 13.08 5.26
C SER A 42 -10.24 12.59 4.91
N ALA A 43 -10.49 12.38 3.62
CA ALA A 43 -11.82 12.00 3.12
C ALA A 43 -12.07 10.49 3.18
N ALA A 44 -11.01 9.68 3.04
CA ALA A 44 -11.16 8.24 2.93
C ALA A 44 -10.06 7.50 3.73
N LYS A 45 -10.53 6.67 4.66
CA LYS A 45 -9.72 5.93 5.63
C LYS A 45 -10.03 4.45 5.48
N ASN A 46 -9.03 3.67 5.11
CA ASN A 46 -9.18 2.26 4.75
C ASN A 46 -8.19 1.36 5.50
N PHE A 47 -7.36 1.92 6.37
CA PHE A 47 -6.40 1.14 7.13
C PHE A 47 -7.07 0.06 7.97
N GLU A 48 -8.14 0.37 8.73
CA GLU A 48 -8.83 -0.61 9.58
C GLU A 48 -9.27 -1.86 8.80
N SER A 49 -9.83 -1.67 7.61
CA SER A 49 -10.30 -2.77 6.77
C SER A 49 -9.17 -3.54 6.09
N LEU A 50 -8.02 -2.91 5.83
CA LEU A 50 -6.99 -3.44 4.94
C LEU A 50 -5.67 -3.79 5.62
N HIS A 51 -5.41 -3.30 6.84
CA HIS A 51 -4.18 -3.61 7.57
C HIS A 51 -3.94 -5.10 7.80
N PRO A 52 -4.95 -6.00 7.88
CA PRO A 52 -4.66 -7.43 8.02
C PRO A 52 -3.87 -8.01 6.83
N LEU A 53 -3.89 -7.36 5.66
CA LEU A 53 -3.03 -7.71 4.52
C LEU A 53 -1.54 -7.57 4.85
N ILE A 54 -1.17 -6.69 5.78
CA ILE A 54 0.21 -6.52 6.24
C ILE A 54 0.69 -7.78 6.97
N SER A 55 -0.17 -8.45 7.74
CA SER A 55 0.19 -9.75 8.35
C SER A 55 0.35 -10.87 7.31
N GLU A 56 -0.31 -10.75 6.16
CA GLU A 56 -0.18 -11.67 5.02
C GLU A 56 1.07 -11.38 4.16
N CYS A 57 1.71 -10.21 4.35
CA CYS A 57 2.89 -9.71 3.65
C CYS A 57 4.02 -10.75 3.65
N SER A 58 4.41 -11.23 4.84
CA SER A 58 5.57 -12.11 5.02
C SER A 58 5.45 -13.45 4.29
N LYS A 59 4.24 -13.82 3.84
CA LYS A 59 3.98 -15.06 3.10
C LYS A 59 3.79 -14.85 1.60
N LYS A 60 3.25 -13.70 1.17
CA LYS A 60 2.77 -13.57 -0.22
C LYS A 60 2.78 -12.16 -0.81
N TYR A 61 2.35 -11.15 -0.07
CA TYR A 61 1.98 -9.86 -0.67
C TYR A 61 2.97 -8.73 -0.45
N CYS A 62 4.15 -9.02 0.10
CA CYS A 62 4.99 -7.96 0.63
C CYS A 62 5.50 -6.94 -0.37
N ASP A 63 5.67 -7.32 -1.64
CA ASP A 63 6.09 -6.41 -2.72
C ASP A 63 4.91 -5.71 -3.43
N SER A 64 3.69 -6.06 -3.02
CA SER A 64 2.43 -5.63 -3.64
C SER A 64 1.60 -4.69 -2.75
N LEU A 65 2.13 -4.30 -1.59
CA LEU A 65 1.47 -3.34 -0.69
C LEU A 65 2.24 -2.03 -0.63
N MET A 66 1.53 -0.91 -0.59
CA MET A 66 2.06 0.44 -0.35
C MET A 66 1.09 1.22 0.56
N PHE A 67 1.53 2.35 1.10
CA PHE A 67 0.66 3.29 1.81
C PHE A 67 0.45 4.57 1.02
N CYS A 68 -0.70 5.20 1.18
CA CYS A 68 -0.92 6.57 0.74
C CYS A 68 -1.84 7.34 1.69
N PHE A 69 -1.82 8.66 1.56
CA PHE A 69 -2.86 9.54 2.13
C PHE A 69 -3.92 9.90 1.08
N ASP A 70 -3.61 9.80 -0.22
CA ASP A 70 -4.46 10.32 -1.31
C ASP A 70 -4.67 11.84 -1.10
N ASP A 71 -5.88 12.28 -0.79
CA ASP A 71 -6.18 13.67 -0.47
C ASP A 71 -6.15 13.94 1.05
N ALA A 72 -5.48 15.03 1.43
CA ALA A 72 -5.28 15.43 2.82
C ALA A 72 -5.57 16.94 2.99
N HIS A 73 -6.39 17.28 3.98
CA HIS A 73 -6.61 18.67 4.37
C HIS A 73 -5.32 19.22 5.04
N PRO A 74 -4.90 20.47 4.79
CA PRO A 74 -3.66 21.01 5.36
C PRO A 74 -3.55 20.85 6.87
N ASN A 75 -4.65 21.08 7.61
CA ASN A 75 -4.68 20.90 9.06
C ASN A 75 -4.44 19.45 9.51
N ASP A 76 -4.79 18.46 8.69
CA ASP A 76 -4.56 17.05 9.01
C ASP A 76 -3.10 16.66 8.79
N ILE A 77 -2.48 17.15 7.71
CA ILE A 77 -1.05 16.90 7.40
C ILE A 77 -0.14 17.40 8.52
N LEU A 78 -0.51 18.50 9.19
CA LEU A 78 0.25 19.03 10.33
C LEU A 78 0.35 18.05 11.50
N ASN A 79 -0.62 17.15 11.65
CA ASN A 79 -0.60 16.12 12.68
C ASN A 79 0.25 14.90 12.28
N GLY A 80 0.67 14.81 11.01
CA GLY A 80 1.39 13.70 10.42
C GLY A 80 0.69 13.12 9.19
N HIS A 81 1.37 12.18 8.54
CA HIS A 81 0.92 11.54 7.29
C HIS A 81 1.21 10.02 7.33
N ILE A 82 1.91 9.48 6.33
CA ILE A 82 2.42 8.09 6.29
C ILE A 82 3.09 7.64 7.60
N ASN A 83 3.77 8.51 8.34
CA ASN A 83 4.37 8.17 9.64
C ASN A 83 3.33 7.70 10.67
N LEU A 84 2.10 8.25 10.64
CA LEU A 84 1.01 7.83 11.51
C LEU A 84 0.51 6.44 11.14
N ILE A 85 0.36 6.15 9.84
CA ILE A 85 -0.04 4.82 9.35
C ILE A 85 0.99 3.77 9.76
N VAL A 86 2.29 4.09 9.63
CA VAL A 86 3.39 3.22 10.05
C VAL A 86 3.36 2.95 11.55
N ALA A 87 3.22 3.99 12.37
CA ALA A 87 3.14 3.86 13.82
C ALA A 87 1.95 2.97 14.22
N ARG A 88 0.79 3.20 13.62
CA ARG A 88 -0.43 2.41 13.87
C ARG A 88 -0.25 0.96 13.44
N ALA A 89 0.38 0.69 12.29
CA ALA A 89 0.66 -0.67 11.86
C ALA A 89 1.55 -1.43 12.85
N ILE A 90 2.56 -0.77 13.40
CA ILE A 90 3.44 -1.36 14.41
C ILE A 90 2.67 -1.62 15.72
N GLU A 91 1.82 -0.68 16.14
CA GLU A 91 0.96 -0.83 17.32
C GLU A 91 -0.03 -2.01 17.20
N HIS A 92 -0.55 -2.26 15.99
CA HIS A 92 -1.36 -3.43 15.67
C HIS A 92 -0.55 -4.76 15.61
N GLY A 93 0.75 -4.74 15.89
CA GLY A 93 1.60 -5.92 15.98
C GLY A 93 2.15 -6.42 14.64
N HIS A 94 2.08 -5.62 13.56
CA HIS A 94 2.67 -6.00 12.28
C HIS A 94 4.19 -5.96 12.33
N GLY A 95 4.84 -6.83 11.56
CA GLY A 95 6.30 -6.92 11.51
C GLY A 95 6.96 -5.60 11.12
N PHE A 96 7.84 -5.09 11.99
CA PHE A 96 8.49 -3.78 11.82
C PHE A 96 9.12 -3.59 10.42
N PHE A 97 9.89 -4.59 9.96
CA PHE A 97 10.55 -4.51 8.65
C PHE A 97 9.58 -4.61 7.47
N ASP A 98 8.49 -5.36 7.61
CA ASP A 98 7.45 -5.47 6.58
C ASP A 98 6.75 -4.11 6.42
N VAL A 99 6.38 -3.47 7.53
CA VAL A 99 5.78 -2.13 7.53
C VAL A 99 6.70 -1.10 6.88
N LEU A 100 8.00 -1.10 7.23
CA LEU A 100 8.96 -0.17 6.61
C LEU A 100 9.18 -0.45 5.13
N LYS A 101 9.18 -1.72 4.71
CA LYS A 101 9.28 -2.07 3.29
C LYS A 101 8.10 -1.53 2.50
N ILE A 102 6.89 -1.69 3.02
CA ILE A 102 5.64 -1.16 2.43
C ILE A 102 5.69 0.36 2.33
N ALA A 103 6.16 1.04 3.38
CA ALA A 103 6.18 2.49 3.44
C ALA A 103 7.29 3.14 2.60
N CYS A 104 8.45 2.48 2.45
CA CYS A 104 9.65 3.10 1.89
C CYS A 104 10.15 2.43 0.61
N ILE A 105 10.37 1.11 0.62
CA ILE A 105 11.05 0.41 -0.48
C ILE A 105 10.09 0.20 -1.66
N ASN A 106 8.89 -0.28 -1.38
CA ASN A 106 7.89 -0.59 -2.40
C ASN A 106 7.49 0.60 -3.27
N PRO A 107 7.18 1.79 -2.73
CA PRO A 107 6.86 2.96 -3.57
C PRO A 107 8.03 3.38 -4.44
N VAL A 108 9.26 3.34 -3.91
CA VAL A 108 10.46 3.68 -4.69
C VAL A 108 10.64 2.72 -5.87
N LEU A 109 10.52 1.41 -5.63
CA LEU A 109 10.64 0.39 -6.69
C LEU A 109 9.51 0.48 -7.70
N HIS A 110 8.28 0.76 -7.26
CA HIS A 110 7.11 0.87 -8.13
C HIS A 110 7.20 2.09 -9.05
N TYR A 111 7.47 3.27 -8.50
CA TYR A 111 7.55 4.52 -9.25
C TYR A 111 8.93 4.78 -9.89
N LYS A 112 9.91 3.91 -9.63
CA LYS A 112 11.30 4.00 -10.17
C LYS A 112 11.97 5.34 -9.84
N ILE A 113 11.77 5.81 -8.61
CA ILE A 113 12.33 7.10 -8.17
C ILE A 113 13.76 6.87 -7.67
N PRO A 114 14.78 7.63 -8.12
CA PRO A 114 16.18 7.39 -7.77
C PRO A 114 16.55 7.97 -6.40
N VAL A 115 15.82 7.59 -5.34
CA VAL A 115 16.00 8.08 -3.96
C VAL A 115 15.89 6.95 -2.95
N GLY A 116 16.48 7.13 -1.76
CA GLY A 116 16.26 6.25 -0.59
C GLY A 116 16.83 4.82 -0.68
N LEU A 117 17.11 4.32 -1.89
CA LEU A 117 17.79 3.03 -2.10
C LEU A 117 19.28 3.26 -2.32
N LYS A 118 20.10 2.45 -1.64
CA LYS A 118 21.54 2.43 -1.90
C LYS A 118 21.74 1.93 -3.33
N ASN A 119 22.21 2.82 -4.22
CA ASN A 119 22.59 2.44 -5.57
C ASN A 119 23.59 1.29 -5.48
N ARG A 120 23.20 0.09 -5.93
CA ARG A 120 24.16 -0.94 -6.32
C ARG A 120 24.82 -0.49 -7.61
N ARG A 121 25.60 0.60 -7.57
CA ARG A 121 26.67 0.76 -8.54
C ARG A 121 27.69 -0.29 -8.13
N SER A 122 27.81 -1.31 -8.96
CA SER A 122 28.85 -2.32 -8.93
C SER A 122 30.18 -1.65 -8.59
N CYS A 123 30.79 -2.12 -7.49
CA CYS A 123 32.23 -2.06 -7.36
C CYS A 123 32.86 -2.90 -8.48
#